data_AF-A0A2T5G3C7-F1
#
_entry.id   AF-A0A2T5G3C7-F1
#
_cell.length_a   1.000
_cell.length_b   1.000
_cell.length_c   1.000
_cell.angle_alpha   90.00
_cell.angle_beta   90.00
_cell.angle_gamma   90.00
#
_symmetry.space_group_name_H-M   'P 1'
#
loop_
_entity.id
_entity.type
_entity.pdbx_description
1 polymer ?
#
loop_
_entity_poly.entity_id
_entity_poly.type
_entity_poly.pdbx_seq_one_letter_code
_entity_poly.pdbx_strand_id
1 'polypeptide(L)' 'MVEYLKVAAKNVSEGPRIFNAAPHIILQPGQSTAGAVDISEAELASMTATGWFEIGAAPPARGRGAKPREDAASA' A
#
# COMPACT_ATOMS: atom_id res chain seq x y z
N MET A 1 -19.83 -9.00 -0.17
CA MET A 1 -18.51 -9.02 0.51
C MET A 1 -17.70 -7.93 -0.13
N VAL A 2 -17.07 -7.03 0.63
CA VAL A 2 -16.20 -5.98 0.05
C VAL A 2 -14.82 -6.60 -0.11
N GLU A 3 -14.31 -6.63 -1.34
CA GLU A 3 -12.95 -7.07 -1.62
C GLU A 3 -11.97 -5.93 -1.37
N TYR A 4 -10.86 -6.24 -0.70
CA TYR A 4 -9.81 -5.29 -0.37
C TYR A 4 -8.54 -5.59 -1.17
N LEU A 5 -8.01 -4.55 -1.79
CA LEU A 5 -6.79 -4.53 -2.57
C LEU A 5 -5.66 -3.92 -1.75
N LYS A 6 -4.48 -4.52 -1.87
CA LYS A 6 -3.25 -4.00 -1.25
C LYS A 6 -2.47 -3.15 -2.24
N VAL A 7 -2.47 -1.84 -2.00
CA VAL A 7 -1.81 -0.87 -2.89
C VAL A 7 -0.78 -0.03 -2.15
N ALA A 8 0.13 0.58 -2.90
CA ALA A 8 0.95 1.68 -2.41
C ALA A 8 0.58 2.94 -3.18
N ALA A 9 0.58 4.09 -2.51
CA ALA A 9 0.20 5.35 -3.13
C ALA A 9 1.22 6.44 -2.82
N LYS A 10 1.44 7.33 -3.79
CA LYS A 10 2.25 8.54 -3.64
C LYS A 10 1.40 9.77 -3.94
N ASN A 11 1.41 10.77 -3.06
CA ASN A 11 0.77 12.05 -3.33
C ASN A 11 1.59 12.84 -4.37
N VAL A 12 0.97 13.10 -5.51
CA VAL A 12 1.56 13.88 -6.62
C VAL A 12 0.92 15.26 -6.78
N SER A 13 0.01 15.62 -5.88
CA SER A 13 -0.58 16.96 -5.85
C SER A 13 0.29 17.96 -5.08
N GLU A 14 0.00 19.25 -5.25
CA GLU A 14 0.75 20.36 -4.62
C GLU A 14 0.48 20.52 -3.11
N GLY A 15 -0.54 19.84 -2.55
CA GLY A 15 -0.93 19.99 -1.15
C GLY A 15 -1.07 18.66 -0.41
N PRO A 16 -1.17 18.66 0.93
CA PRO A 16 -1.44 17.45 1.70
C PRO A 16 -2.82 16.89 1.33
N ARG A 17 -2.89 15.59 1.07
CA ARG A 17 -4.12 14.89 0.69
C ARG A 17 -4.40 13.72 1.62
N ILE A 18 -5.68 13.54 1.92
CA ILE A 18 -6.17 12.39 2.68
C ILE A 18 -6.23 11.20 1.72
N PHE A 19 -5.47 10.18 2.03
CA PHE A 19 -5.56 8.86 1.43
C PHE A 19 -6.62 8.07 2.19
N ASN A 20 -7.80 7.96 1.57
CA ASN A 20 -8.95 7.23 2.09
C ASN A 20 -8.73 5.71 2.02
N ALA A 21 -8.08 5.18 3.05
CA ALA A 21 -7.78 3.78 3.26
C ALA A 21 -8.06 3.40 4.72
N ALA A 22 -7.93 2.12 5.06
CA ALA A 22 -8.00 1.65 6.44
C ALA A 22 -6.61 1.23 6.94
N PRO A 23 -5.94 1.99 7.85
CA PRO A 23 -6.36 3.27 8.45
C PRO A 23 -6.21 4.46 7.48
N HIS A 24 -6.91 5.57 7.77
CA HIS A 24 -6.79 6.80 6.99
C HIS A 24 -5.38 7.38 7.14
N ILE A 25 -4.77 7.81 6.03
CA ILE A 25 -3.40 8.33 6.02
C ILE A 25 -3.41 9.73 5.39
N ILE A 26 -2.70 10.68 6.00
CA ILE A 26 -2.43 11.98 5.38
C ILE A 26 -1.06 11.91 4.72
N LEU A 27 -1.00 12.16 3.42
CA LEU A 27 0.25 12.20 2.66
C LEU A 27 0.57 13.65 2.28
N GLN A 28 1.76 14.11 2.65
CA GLN A 28 2.33 15.37 2.18
C GLN A 28 2.70 15.28 0.68
N PRO A 29 2.87 16.41 -0.03
CA PRO A 29 3.35 16.40 -1.41
C PRO A 29 4.64 15.57 -1.57
N GLY A 30 4.64 14.63 -2.52
CA GLY A 30 5.76 13.72 -2.77
C GLY A 30 5.89 12.55 -1.80
N GLN A 31 5.10 12.50 -0.73
CA GLN A 31 5.11 11.42 0.25
C GLN A 31 4.36 10.18 -0.27
N SER A 32 4.89 9.01 0.05
CA SER A 32 4.24 7.72 -0.20
C SER A 32 3.73 7.07 1.08
N THR A 33 2.77 6.16 0.93
CA THR A 33 2.40 5.23 2.01
C THR A 33 3.63 4.44 2.47
N ALA A 34 3.74 4.15 3.77
CA ALA A 34 4.87 3.42 4.34
C ALA A 34 4.91 1.92 3.98
N GLY A 35 4.05 1.48 3.06
CA GLY A 35 3.87 0.10 2.64
C GLY A 35 2.53 -0.12 1.96
N ALA A 36 2.19 -1.40 1.78
CA ALA A 36 0.90 -1.84 1.29
C ALA A 36 -0.21 -1.41 2.27
N VAL A 37 -1.25 -0.79 1.75
CA VAL A 37 -2.45 -0.40 2.49
C VAL A 37 -3.67 -1.02 1.83
N ASP A 38 -4.61 -1.45 2.67
CA ASP A 38 -5.85 -2.09 2.22
C ASP A 38 -6.87 -1.01 1.82
N ILE A 39 -7.38 -1.10 0.59
CA ILE A 39 -8.44 -0.24 0.06
C ILE A 39 -9.49 -1.07 -0.67
N SER A 40 -10.74 -0.63 -0.69
CA SER A 40 -11.77 -1.24 -1.53
C SER A 40 -11.65 -0.78 -3.00
N GLU A 41 -12.25 -1.54 -3.91
CA GLU A 41 -12.29 -1.15 -5.34
C GLU A 41 -12.97 0.22 -5.55
N ALA A 42 -14.01 0.53 -4.78
CA ALA A 42 -14.72 1.81 -4.86
C ALA A 42 -13.83 2.99 -4.43
N GLU A 43 -13.00 2.79 -3.40
CA GLU A 43 -12.03 3.79 -2.94
C GLU A 43 -10.91 3.97 -3.98
N LEU A 44 -10.41 2.87 -4.58
CA LEU A 44 -9.43 2.94 -5.66
C LEU A 44 -9.94 3.74 -6.86
N ALA A 45 -11.17 3.44 -7.30
CA ALA A 45 -11.80 4.15 -8.41
C ALA A 45 -11.98 5.65 -8.10
N SER A 46 -12.36 5.98 -6.87
CA SER A 46 -12.49 7.38 -6.43
C SER A 46 -11.14 8.09 -6.43
N MET A 47 -10.07 7.44 -5.96
CA MET A 47 -8.73 8.03 -5.92
C MET A 47 -8.13 8.27 -7.30
N THR A 48 -8.23 7.27 -8.17
CA THR A 48 -7.73 7.36 -9.55
C THR A 48 -8.44 8.47 -10.34
N ALA A 49 -9.74 8.71 -10.07
CA ALA A 49 -10.48 9.81 -10.67
C ALA A 49 -9.99 11.21 -10.25
N THR A 50 -9.40 11.36 -9.06
CA THR A 50 -8.89 12.67 -8.59
C THR A 50 -7.58 13.09 -9.24
N GLY A 51 -6.76 12.14 -9.70
CA GLY A 51 -5.40 12.41 -10.17
C GLY A 51 -4.44 12.91 -9.09
N TRP A 52 -4.81 12.87 -7.80
CA TRP A 52 -3.95 13.35 -6.71
C TRP A 52 -2.89 12.33 -6.27
N PHE A 53 -3.08 11.06 -6.63
CA PHE A 53 -2.22 9.97 -6.21
C PHE A 53 -1.78 9.12 -7.39
N GLU A 54 -0.50 8.81 -7.45
CA GLU A 54 0.01 7.70 -8.25
C GLU A 54 -0.16 6.42 -7.44
N ILE A 55 -0.99 5.49 -7.95
CA ILE A 55 -1.25 4.20 -7.31
C ILE A 55 -0.40 3.14 -7.99
N GLY A 56 0.44 2.46 -7.21
CA GLY A 56 1.23 1.32 -7.64
C GLY A 56 0.78 0.02 -6.97
N ALA A 57 1.13 -1.10 -7.59
CA ALA A 57 1.08 -2.39 -6.91
C ALA A 57 1.99 -2.31 -5.68
N ALA A 58 1.47 -2.66 -4.50
CA ALA A 58 2.33 -2.74 -3.34
C ALA A 58 3.38 -3.82 -3.59
N PRO A 59 4.68 -3.56 -3.35
CA PRO A 59 5.65 -4.64 -3.35
C PRO A 59 5.16 -5.71 -2.38
N PRO A 60 5.32 -7.02 -2.71
CA PRO A 60 4.91 -8.08 -1.80
C PRO A 60 5.51 -7.75 -0.43
N ALA A 61 4.65 -7.65 0.59
CA ALA A 61 5.08 -7.31 1.93
C ALA A 61 6.24 -8.24 2.24
N ARG A 62 7.46 -7.69 2.37
CA ARG A 62 8.67 -8.49 2.51
C ARG A 62 8.49 -9.28 3.79
N GLY A 63 8.03 -10.52 3.63
CA GLY A 63 7.66 -11.38 4.72
C GLY A 63 8.85 -11.45 5.65
N ARG A 64 8.63 -11.09 6.91
CA ARG A 64 9.48 -11.53 7.99
C ARG A 64 9.34 -13.07 8.03
N GLY A 65 10.10 -13.77 7.19
CA GLY A 65 9.86 -15.18 6.90
C GLY A 65 10.70 -15.73 5.76
N ALA A 66 12.02 -15.57 5.82
CA ALA A 66 12.97 -16.42 5.12
C ALA A 66 14.26 -16.50 5.95
N LYS A 67 14.18 -17.10 7.14
CA LYS A 67 15.32 -17.88 7.61
C LYS A 67 15.16 -19.26 6.96
N PRO A 68 16.11 -19.77 6.18
CA PRO A 68 16.18 -21.21 6.01
C PRO A 68 16.45 -21.77 7.40
N ARG A 69 15.44 -22.38 8.02
CA ARG A 69 15.70 -23.47 8.96
C ARG A 69 16.02 -24.65 8.07
N GLU A 70 17.31 -24.88 7.83
CA GLU A 70 17.74 -26.24 7.58
C GLU A 70 18.19 -26.78 8.93
N ASP A 71 17.34 -27.65 9.46
CA ASP A 71 17.59 -28.50 10.60
C ASP A 71 18.83 -29.36 10.35
N ALA A 72 19.42 -29.77 11.47
CA ALA A 72 20.43 -30.80 11.53
C ALA A 72 19.99 -32.10 10.82
N ALA A 73 20.83 -32.57 9.91
CA ALA A 73 20.97 -33.98 9.55
C ALA A 73 22.48 -34.19 9.32
N SER A 74 23.24 -34.63 10.33
CA SER A 74 23.61 -36.05 10.49
C SER A 74 23.82 -36.78 9.17
N ALA A 75 25.08 -36.79 8.72
CA ALA A 75 25.77 -37.92 8.10
C ALA A 75 27.28 -37.72 8.24
#